data_AF-A0A2H0B8K2-F1
#
_entry.id   AF-A0A2H0B8K2-F1
#
_cell.length_a   1.000
_cell.length_b   1.000
_cell.length_c   1.000
_cell.angle_alpha   90.00
_cell.angle_beta   90.00
_cell.angle_gamma   90.00
#
_symmetry.space_group_name_H-M   'P 1'
#
loop_
_entity.id
_entity.type
_entity.pdbx_description
1 polymer ?
#
loop_
_entity_poly.entity_id
_entity_poly.type
_entity_poly.pdbx_seq_one_letter_code
_entity_poly.pdbx_strand_id
1 'polypeptide(L)'
;MDKKALQFCARFALQPNLLGFCGRNSAPAKLFDCIVNGNCDGVREELEKFIVLNPYLQTIAEITGKDPFSYEVIEAYWLGNDLLKQIKLEHYQILITNLAKQGVPDFLIAEIKNKIPKEFIPIHLFNILHVGVGKASGSVPFNLGSINNCM
;
A
#
# COMPACT_ATOMS: atom_id res chain seq x y z
N MET A 1 -0.60 11.80 15.71
CA MET A 1 -0.89 10.56 14.97
C MET A 1 -2.40 10.43 14.82
N ASP A 2 -2.90 10.37 13.59
CA ASP A 2 -4.34 10.30 13.33
C ASP A 2 -4.85 8.87 13.55
N LYS A 3 -5.50 8.62 14.70
CA LYS A 3 -6.05 7.31 15.03
C LYS A 3 -7.13 6.85 14.05
N LYS A 4 -7.92 7.77 13.49
CA LYS A 4 -8.98 7.41 12.53
C LYS A 4 -8.37 6.92 11.23
N ALA A 5 -7.30 7.57 10.77
CA ALA A 5 -6.53 7.14 9.60
C ALA A 5 -5.95 5.74 9.80
N LEU A 6 -5.32 5.47 10.95
CA LEU A 6 -4.75 4.15 11.25
C LEU A 6 -5.82 3.06 11.35
N GLN A 7 -6.95 3.32 12.00
CA GLN A 7 -8.09 2.39 12.04
C GLN A 7 -8.63 2.10 10.65
N PHE A 8 -8.74 3.14 9.81
CA PHE A 8 -9.22 3.00 8.45
C PHE A 8 -8.29 2.13 7.60
N CYS A 9 -6.98 2.39 7.66
CA CYS A 9 -5.99 1.57 6.98
C CYS A 9 -5.98 0.12 7.51
N ALA A 10 -6.15 -0.06 8.82
CA ALA A 10 -6.19 -1.38 9.44
C ALA A 10 -7.34 -2.25 8.90
N ARG A 11 -8.52 -1.67 8.64
CA ARG A 11 -9.67 -2.42 8.09
C ARG A 11 -9.34 -3.10 6.77
N PHE A 12 -8.63 -2.42 5.87
CA PHE A 12 -8.24 -3.01 4.58
C PHE A 12 -6.95 -3.85 4.67
N ALA A 13 -6.03 -3.49 5.57
CA ALA A 13 -4.78 -4.21 5.74
C ALA A 13 -4.96 -5.58 6.45
N LEU A 14 -5.98 -5.75 7.29
CA LEU A 14 -6.13 -6.94 8.13
C LEU A 14 -6.27 -8.23 7.31
N GLN A 15 -7.18 -8.28 6.33
CA GLN A 15 -7.45 -9.50 5.57
C GLN A 15 -6.22 -10.04 4.82
N PRO A 16 -5.49 -9.26 4.01
CA PRO A 16 -4.29 -9.77 3.35
C PRO A 16 -3.17 -10.12 4.34
N ASN A 17 -3.17 -9.56 5.56
CA ASN A 17 -2.24 -9.98 6.61
C ASN A 17 -2.62 -11.33 7.21
N LEU A 18 -3.91 -11.58 7.47
CA LEU A 18 -4.41 -12.89 7.94
C LEU A 18 -4.12 -14.00 6.92
N LEU A 19 -4.18 -13.68 5.63
CA LEU A 19 -3.83 -14.60 4.54
C LEU A 19 -2.31 -14.76 4.34
N GLY A 20 -1.48 -14.00 5.07
CA GLY A 20 -0.02 -14.05 4.96
C GLY A 20 0.53 -13.44 3.67
N PHE A 21 -0.25 -12.60 2.98
CA PHE A 21 0.18 -11.99 1.71
C PHE A 21 1.17 -10.84 1.93
N CYS A 22 1.05 -10.17 3.07
CA CYS A 22 1.87 -9.02 3.44
C CYS A 22 1.96 -8.84 4.96
N GLY A 23 2.89 -8.00 5.39
CA GLY A 23 3.10 -7.63 6.78
C GLY A 23 3.86 -8.68 7.60
N ARG A 24 4.12 -8.36 8.87
CA ARG A 24 4.79 -9.25 9.84
C ARG A 24 3.76 -10.10 10.56
N ASN A 25 4.18 -11.21 11.16
CA ASN A 25 3.31 -12.07 11.99
C ASN A 25 2.64 -11.34 13.16
N SER A 26 3.22 -10.22 13.64
CA SER A 26 2.65 -9.38 14.69
C SER A 26 1.54 -8.44 14.21
N ALA A 27 1.43 -8.19 12.90
CA ALA A 27 0.53 -7.19 12.36
C ALA A 27 -0.95 -7.54 12.55
N PRO A 28 -1.45 -8.77 12.26
CA PRO A 28 -2.88 -9.07 12.39
C PRO A 28 -3.47 -8.73 13.76
N ALA A 29 -2.78 -9.09 14.84
CA ALA A 29 -3.24 -8.84 16.21
C ALA A 29 -3.37 -7.33 16.51
N LYS A 30 -2.38 -6.53 16.12
CA LYS A 30 -2.40 -5.07 16.31
C LYS A 30 -3.44 -4.38 15.45
N LEU A 31 -3.58 -4.80 14.19
CA LEU A 31 -4.59 -4.26 13.28
C LEU A 31 -5.99 -4.55 13.82
N PHE A 32 -6.24 -5.77 14.29
CA PHE A 32 -7.50 -6.17 14.90
C PHE A 32 -7.82 -5.35 16.16
N ASP A 33 -6.86 -5.21 17.08
CA ASP A 33 -7.03 -4.43 18.32
C ASP A 33 -7.33 -2.95 18.04
N CYS A 34 -6.67 -2.37 17.04
CA CYS A 34 -6.95 -1.00 16.59
C CYS A 34 -8.36 -0.85 16.03
N ILE A 35 -8.85 -1.83 15.28
CA ILE A 35 -10.21 -1.81 14.71
C ILE A 35 -11.28 -1.95 15.79
N VAL A 36 -11.11 -2.91 16.71
CA VAL A 36 -12.15 -3.29 17.68
C VAL A 36 -12.12 -2.43 18.94
N ASN A 37 -10.94 -2.23 19.51
CA ASN A 37 -10.75 -1.56 20.80
C ASN A 37 -10.23 -0.12 20.67
N GLY A 38 -9.86 0.32 19.46
CA GLY A 38 -9.27 1.64 19.23
C GLY A 38 -7.85 1.81 19.74
N ASN A 39 -7.21 0.70 20.13
CA ASN A 39 -5.81 0.68 20.50
C ASN A 39 -4.94 0.50 19.25
N CYS A 40 -4.37 1.60 18.76
CA CYS A 40 -3.57 1.61 17.53
C CYS A 40 -2.07 1.70 17.80
N ASP A 41 -1.64 1.35 19.01
CA ASP A 41 -0.22 1.37 19.39
C ASP A 41 0.55 0.34 18.55
N GLY A 42 1.65 0.80 17.94
CA GLY A 42 2.47 -0.07 17.10
C GLY A 42 1.91 -0.32 15.69
N VAL A 43 0.71 0.18 15.33
CA VAL A 43 0.09 -0.06 14.01
C VAL A 43 0.85 0.62 12.90
N ARG A 44 1.28 1.88 13.10
CA ARG A 44 2.07 2.62 12.10
C ARG A 44 3.35 1.87 11.78
N GLU A 45 4.04 1.37 12.78
CA GLU A 45 5.28 0.60 12.68
C GLU A 45 5.07 -0.76 11.99
N GLU A 46 3.87 -1.34 12.02
CA GLU A 46 3.53 -2.50 11.18
C GLU A 46 3.31 -2.06 9.73
N LEU A 47 2.51 -1.02 9.50
CA LEU A 47 2.18 -0.55 8.15
C LEU A 47 3.41 -0.04 7.40
N GLU A 48 4.37 0.60 8.07
CA GLU A 48 5.66 1.03 7.49
C GLU A 48 6.50 -0.16 6.99
N LYS A 49 6.25 -1.38 7.48
CA LYS A 49 6.91 -2.60 7.01
C LYS A 49 6.18 -3.28 5.86
N PHE A 50 5.04 -2.77 5.42
CA PHE A 50 4.35 -3.35 4.28
C PHE A 50 5.10 -3.01 3.00
N ILE A 51 5.59 -4.07 2.35
CA ILE A 51 6.52 -3.98 1.23
C ILE A 51 5.97 -3.21 0.01
N VAL A 52 4.64 -3.13 -0.16
CA VAL A 52 4.03 -2.36 -1.26
C VAL A 52 3.13 -1.22 -0.79
N LEU A 53 2.31 -1.42 0.26
CA LEU A 53 1.42 -0.38 0.77
C LEU A 53 2.19 0.90 1.17
N ASN A 54 3.25 0.77 1.98
CA ASN A 54 3.97 1.93 2.48
C ASN A 54 4.58 2.77 1.33
N PRO A 55 5.26 2.20 0.32
CA PRO A 55 5.71 2.93 -0.86
C PRO A 55 4.63 3.79 -1.53
N TYR A 56 3.42 3.28 -1.68
CA TYR A 56 2.32 4.05 -2.28
C TYR A 56 1.88 5.22 -1.40
N LEU A 57 1.75 5.00 -0.08
CA LEU A 57 1.43 6.06 0.86
C LEU A 57 2.51 7.15 0.86
N GLN A 58 3.79 6.77 0.86
CA GLN A 58 4.92 7.70 0.74
C GLN A 58 4.87 8.48 -0.58
N THR A 59 4.58 7.82 -1.71
CA THR A 59 4.48 8.50 -3.01
C THR A 59 3.37 9.52 -3.06
N ILE A 60 2.15 9.17 -2.60
CA ILE A 60 1.03 10.12 -2.57
C ILE A 60 1.36 11.30 -1.64
N ALA A 61 1.92 11.01 -0.46
CA ALA A 61 2.32 12.02 0.51
C ALA A 61 3.38 12.98 -0.04
N GLU A 62 4.41 12.46 -0.71
CA GLU A 62 5.50 13.25 -1.28
C GLU A 62 4.98 14.21 -2.36
N ILE A 63 4.09 13.74 -3.25
CA ILE A 63 3.52 14.57 -4.31
C ILE A 63 2.59 15.67 -3.75
N THR A 64 1.85 15.36 -2.68
CA THR A 64 0.80 16.23 -2.14
C THR A 64 1.24 17.07 -0.94
N GLY A 65 2.46 16.86 -0.44
CA GLY A 65 2.99 17.51 0.76
C GLY A 65 2.27 17.11 2.06
N LYS A 66 1.65 15.93 2.10
CA LYS A 66 0.87 15.43 3.24
C LYS A 66 1.68 14.43 4.08
N ASP A 67 1.17 14.09 5.27
CA ASP A 67 1.72 12.95 6.03
C ASP A 67 1.25 11.63 5.38
N PRO A 68 2.13 10.63 5.20
CA PRO A 68 1.79 9.33 4.58
C PRO A 68 0.72 8.54 5.33
N PHE A 69 0.51 8.82 6.61
CA PHE A 69 -0.53 8.22 7.43
C PHE A 69 -1.64 9.21 7.82
N SER A 70 -1.76 10.32 7.10
CA SER A 70 -2.95 11.17 7.16
C SER A 70 -4.16 10.45 6.57
N TYR A 71 -5.36 10.81 7.04
CA TYR A 71 -6.59 10.22 6.56
C TYR A 71 -6.74 10.38 5.04
N GLU A 72 -6.45 11.57 4.51
CA GLU A 72 -6.61 11.87 3.09
C GLU A 72 -5.66 11.02 2.22
N VAL A 73 -4.44 10.74 2.65
CA VAL A 73 -3.49 9.91 1.89
C VAL A 73 -3.91 8.44 1.91
N ILE A 74 -4.33 7.94 3.07
CA ILE A 74 -4.82 6.56 3.22
C ILE A 74 -6.08 6.35 2.38
N GLU A 75 -7.01 7.32 2.40
CA GLU A 75 -8.20 7.31 1.56
C GLU A 75 -7.88 7.38 0.07
N ALA A 76 -6.96 8.27 -0.32
CA ALA A 76 -6.51 8.37 -1.70
C ALA A 76 -5.97 7.03 -2.22
N TYR A 77 -5.23 6.29 -1.39
CA TYR A 77 -4.76 4.96 -1.75
C TYR A 77 -5.91 3.95 -1.83
N TRP A 78 -6.69 3.78 -0.75
CA TRP A 78 -7.66 2.67 -0.69
C TRP A 78 -8.89 2.87 -1.57
N LEU A 79 -9.48 4.07 -1.57
CA LEU A 79 -10.76 4.37 -2.20
C LEU A 79 -10.65 5.42 -3.32
N GLY A 80 -9.60 6.24 -3.27
CA GLY A 80 -9.44 7.40 -4.14
C GLY A 80 -10.14 8.64 -3.60
N ASN A 81 -9.52 9.80 -3.84
CA ASN A 81 -10.08 11.12 -3.54
C ASN A 81 -9.38 12.19 -4.40
N ASP A 82 -9.64 13.47 -4.11
CA ASP A 82 -9.14 14.60 -4.89
C ASP A 82 -7.62 14.77 -4.88
N LEU A 83 -6.88 14.14 -3.94
CA LEU A 83 -5.41 14.15 -3.96
C LEU A 83 -4.86 13.52 -5.24
N LEU A 84 -5.53 12.51 -5.77
CA LEU A 84 -5.08 11.80 -6.97
C LEU A 84 -5.12 12.67 -8.22
N LYS A 85 -5.94 13.74 -8.24
CA LYS A 85 -5.99 14.69 -9.37
C LYS A 85 -4.70 15.49 -9.54
N GLN A 86 -3.88 15.56 -8.49
CA GLN A 86 -2.56 16.22 -8.54
C GLN A 86 -1.47 15.30 -9.10
N ILE A 87 -1.75 14.00 -9.21
CA ILE A 87 -0.78 12.99 -9.60
C ILE A 87 -0.76 12.86 -11.13
N LYS A 88 0.44 12.94 -11.69
CA LYS A 88 0.69 12.88 -13.13
C LYS A 88 1.65 11.73 -13.45
N LEU A 89 1.69 11.33 -14.72
CA LEU A 89 2.57 10.27 -15.19
C LEU A 89 4.05 10.51 -14.85
N GLU A 90 4.51 11.76 -14.87
CA GLU A 90 5.90 12.12 -14.51
C GLU A 90 6.27 11.73 -13.07
N HIS A 91 5.30 11.63 -12.17
CA HIS A 91 5.51 11.21 -10.78
C HIS A 91 5.67 9.69 -10.62
N TYR A 92 5.45 8.89 -11.66
CA TYR A 92 5.56 7.43 -11.59
C TYR A 92 6.95 6.96 -11.15
N GLN A 93 8.00 7.72 -11.50
CA GLN A 93 9.37 7.44 -11.06
C GLN A 93 9.57 7.55 -9.54
N ILE A 94 8.74 8.34 -8.85
CA ILE A 94 8.72 8.44 -7.39
C ILE A 94 8.26 7.11 -6.78
N LEU A 95 7.20 6.50 -7.33
CA LEU A 95 6.74 5.18 -6.89
C LEU A 95 7.82 4.12 -7.06
N ILE A 96 8.47 4.06 -8.22
CA ILE A 96 9.54 3.09 -8.49
C ILE A 96 10.69 3.26 -7.49
N THR A 97 11.05 4.50 -7.18
CA THR A 97 12.09 4.83 -6.19
C THR A 97 11.69 4.36 -4.79
N ASN A 98 10.45 4.61 -4.37
CA ASN A 98 9.95 4.23 -3.05
C ASN A 98 9.79 2.71 -2.91
N LEU A 99 9.36 2.00 -3.96
CA LEU A 99 9.32 0.53 -3.98
C LEU A 99 10.72 -0.07 -3.81
N ALA A 100 11.71 0.46 -4.54
CA ALA A 100 13.10 -0.01 -4.43
C ALA A 100 13.67 0.26 -3.04
N LYS A 101 13.46 1.46 -2.48
CA LYS A 101 13.88 1.82 -1.10
C LYS A 101 13.26 0.92 -0.03
N GLN A 102 12.02 0.49 -0.23
CA GLN A 102 11.32 -0.41 0.71
C GLN A 102 11.85 -1.85 0.66
N GLY A 103 12.58 -2.23 -0.40
CA GLY A 103 13.13 -3.57 -0.57
C GLY A 103 12.28 -4.49 -1.44
N VAL A 104 11.46 -3.94 -2.35
CA VAL A 104 10.83 -4.75 -3.42
C VAL A 104 11.93 -5.38 -4.29
N PRO A 105 11.84 -6.68 -4.65
CA PRO A 105 12.88 -7.36 -5.40
C PRO A 105 13.27 -6.70 -6.73
N ASP A 106 14.57 -6.68 -7.05
CA ASP A 106 15.12 -6.00 -8.24
C ASP A 106 14.50 -6.48 -9.56
N PHE A 107 14.20 -7.78 -9.69
CA PHE A 107 13.55 -8.33 -10.87
C PHE A 107 12.17 -7.68 -11.10
N LEU A 108 11.42 -7.44 -10.02
CA LEU A 108 10.09 -6.84 -10.07
C LEU A 108 10.19 -5.34 -10.35
N ILE A 109 11.17 -4.66 -9.77
CA ILE A 109 11.48 -3.26 -10.10
C ILE A 109 11.81 -3.11 -11.60
N ALA A 110 12.63 -4.00 -12.15
CA ALA A 110 12.96 -4.00 -13.58
C ALA A 110 11.72 -4.23 -14.46
N GLU A 111 10.83 -5.16 -14.06
CA GLU A 111 9.57 -5.40 -14.76
C GLU A 111 8.64 -4.17 -14.74
N ILE A 112 8.48 -3.54 -13.57
CA ILE A 112 7.63 -2.35 -13.37
C ILE A 112 8.15 -1.15 -14.19
N LYS A 113 9.48 -0.99 -14.29
CA LYS A 113 10.11 0.04 -15.14
C LYS A 113 9.76 -0.14 -16.63
N ASN A 114 9.63 -1.38 -17.10
CA ASN A 114 9.28 -1.68 -18.49
C ASN A 114 7.76 -1.61 -18.76
N LYS A 115 6.94 -1.54 -17.71
CA LYS A 115 5.48 -1.39 -17.77
C LYS A 115 5.09 0.04 -17.46
N ILE A 116 5.42 0.98 -18.34
CA ILE A 116 5.00 2.37 -18.13
C ILE A 116 3.48 2.46 -18.39
N PRO A 117 2.67 2.88 -17.40
CA PRO A 117 1.24 2.99 -17.59
C PRO A 117 0.90 4.19 -18.47
N LYS A 118 -0.29 4.18 -19.08
CA LYS A 118 -0.81 5.37 -19.81
C LYS A 118 -1.10 6.53 -18.85
N GLU A 119 -1.64 6.20 -17.68
CA GLU A 119 -1.93 7.14 -16.60
C GLU A 119 -1.42 6.56 -15.29
N PHE A 120 -0.88 7.42 -14.43
CA PHE A 120 -0.41 7.03 -13.11
C PHE A 120 -1.43 7.44 -12.05
N ILE A 121 -2.20 6.47 -11.58
CA ILE A 121 -3.21 6.67 -10.54
C ILE A 121 -2.89 5.70 -9.39
N PRO A 122 -2.14 6.12 -8.35
CA PRO A 122 -1.64 5.22 -7.30
C PRO A 122 -2.71 4.80 -6.28
N ILE A 123 -3.86 4.34 -6.76
CA ILE A 123 -4.89 3.69 -5.95
C ILE A 123 -4.54 2.22 -5.68
N HIS A 124 -5.27 1.61 -4.76
CA HIS A 124 -5.10 0.22 -4.39
C HIS A 124 -5.27 -0.71 -5.60
N LEU A 125 -6.29 -0.48 -6.44
CA LEU A 125 -6.49 -1.28 -7.65
C LEU A 125 -5.29 -1.20 -8.62
N PHE A 126 -4.67 -0.03 -8.73
CA PHE A 126 -3.46 0.14 -9.54
C PHE A 126 -2.34 -0.73 -8.98
N ASN A 127 -2.11 -0.71 -7.66
CA ASN A 127 -1.16 -1.63 -7.04
C ASN A 127 -1.44 -3.11 -7.38
N ILE A 128 -2.68 -3.56 -7.16
CA ILE A 128 -3.09 -4.96 -7.35
C ILE A 128 -2.86 -5.44 -8.78
N LEU A 129 -3.15 -4.60 -9.79
CA LEU A 129 -3.02 -4.97 -11.20
C LEU A 129 -1.60 -4.72 -11.75
N HIS A 130 -0.92 -3.69 -11.26
CA HIS A 130 0.34 -3.20 -11.81
C HIS A 130 1.57 -3.84 -11.17
N VAL A 131 1.61 -3.86 -9.83
CA VAL A 131 2.69 -4.51 -9.07
C VAL A 131 2.44 -6.02 -8.98
N GLY A 132 1.18 -6.39 -8.76
CA GLY A 132 0.73 -7.78 -8.67
C GLY A 132 0.78 -8.33 -7.25
N VAL A 133 -0.34 -8.88 -6.79
CA VAL A 133 -0.48 -9.52 -5.47
C VAL A 133 0.55 -10.64 -5.31
N GLY A 134 1.24 -10.65 -4.17
CA GLY A 134 2.22 -11.69 -3.83
C GLY A 134 3.53 -11.62 -4.62
N LYS A 135 3.65 -10.82 -5.69
CA LYS A 135 4.88 -10.76 -6.48
C LYS A 135 6.07 -10.16 -5.72
N ALA A 136 5.81 -9.16 -4.88
CA ALA A 136 6.85 -8.52 -4.08
C ALA A 136 7.29 -9.39 -2.89
N SER A 137 6.36 -10.11 -2.25
CA SER A 137 6.63 -10.95 -1.08
C SER A 137 7.00 -12.40 -1.41
N GLY A 138 6.61 -12.89 -2.60
CA GLY A 138 6.65 -14.31 -2.97
C GLY A 138 5.63 -15.18 -2.23
N SER A 139 4.70 -14.57 -1.48
CA SER A 139 3.80 -15.30 -0.57
C SER A 139 2.70 -16.09 -1.29
N VAL A 140 2.25 -15.60 -2.45
CA VAL A 140 1.21 -16.23 -3.26
C VAL A 140 1.44 -15.99 -4.75
N PRO A 141 1.01 -16.93 -5.63
CA PRO A 141 1.03 -16.70 -7.07
C PRO A 141 0.10 -15.56 -7.46
N PHE A 142 0.52 -14.75 -8.44
CA PHE A 142 -0.30 -13.71 -9.04
C PHE A 142 -1.31 -14.34 -10.03
N ASN A 143 -2.57 -14.42 -9.63
CA ASN A 143 -3.67 -14.96 -10.45
C ASN A 143 -5.01 -14.35 -10.03
N LEU A 144 -6.09 -14.68 -10.74
CA LEU A 144 -7.43 -14.15 -10.43
C LEU A 144 -7.89 -14.45 -9.00
N GLY A 145 -7.53 -15.61 -8.44
CA GLY A 145 -7.89 -15.98 -7.07
C GLY A 145 -7.21 -15.09 -6.03
N SER A 146 -5.91 -14.81 -6.18
CA SER A 146 -5.20 -13.90 -5.25
C SER A 146 -5.63 -12.45 -5.43
N ILE A 147 -5.93 -12.01 -6.66
CA ILE A 147 -6.49 -10.68 -6.94
C ILE A 147 -7.83 -10.49 -6.22
N ASN A 148 -8.75 -11.47 -6.30
CA ASN A 148 -10.07 -11.39 -5.68
C ASN A 148 -10.05 -11.31 -4.14
N ASN A 149 -8.95 -11.70 -3.50
CA ASN A 149 -8.76 -11.57 -2.05
C ASN A 149 -8.28 -10.17 -1.62
N CYS A 150 -8.09 -9.26 -2.57
CA CYS A 150 -7.67 -7.88 -2.33
C CYS A 150 -8.60 -6.84 -3.00
N MET A 151 -9.68 -7.27 -3.63
CA MET A 151 -10.76 -6.39 -4.12
C MET A 151 -11.88 -6.34 -3.09
#